data_AF-A6G8W3-F1
#
_entry.id   AF-A6G8W3-F1
#
_cell.length_a   1.000
_cell.length_b   1.000
_cell.length_c   1.000
_cell.angle_alpha   90.00
_cell.angle_beta   90.00
_cell.angle_gamma   90.00
#
_symmetry.space_group_name_H-M   'P 1'
#
loop_
_entity.id
_entity.type
_entity.pdbx_description
1 polymer ?
#
loop_
_entity_poly.entity_id
_entity_poly.type
_entity_poly.pdbx_seq_one_letter_code
_entity_poly.pdbx_strand_id
1 'polypeptide(L)'
;MATLPSPANASRRVLFAPLALAFACLLPGCFSVDKSGQEPEDTDTSTDSDDSSCVLGTEGCPCTPGGSCDPGLVCEGSVCVVEDEPVCGNGEVEEGEECDDANDDDTDECTSLCAPPSCSDGIASGDETDVDCGGSCEQGCAVEGACVEDDDCAFPNCNPAGMCEAPLSCAHLQLLDPNAEDGVYLIDIDGTGPGSTQEAFEVLCRSSNNGGGWTLGMTASDDGTATWTWNNRAMLANEVGEVGSLDAPTSDFMSLAYHVLPFTDVLFVHQPSGVWAHYPGVGDGSKSYGAVIAEFGSPVCDPALAGNSFELAPGSTLSATGPLCDTDLYFNLGDHDGPLTDCQDLGSPSNTATFGPVWSANWGDGCPFDDPAESGIGPHGPCGVCPPEFAATEFPHLGFANALDLNSGQSGAGENYLQVYVR
;
A
#
# COMPACT_ATOMS: atom_id res chain seq x y z
N MET A 1 11.93 -37.71 11.59
CA MET A 1 11.78 -36.60 10.61
C MET A 1 10.71 -35.70 11.18
N ALA A 2 11.18 -34.60 11.78
CA ALA A 2 10.35 -33.68 12.55
C ALA A 2 9.61 -32.74 11.60
N THR A 3 8.31 -32.57 11.86
CA THR A 3 7.41 -31.60 11.25
C THR A 3 7.53 -30.27 12.01
N LEU A 4 7.81 -29.18 11.30
CA LEU A 4 7.76 -27.81 11.82
C LEU A 4 6.45 -27.14 11.36
N PRO A 5 5.71 -26.42 12.22
CA PRO A 5 4.58 -25.59 11.82
C PRO A 5 5.01 -24.14 11.50
N SER A 6 4.28 -23.55 10.55
CA SER A 6 4.36 -22.15 10.09
C SER A 6 3.97 -21.14 11.19
N PRO A 7 4.58 -19.95 11.26
CA PRO A 7 4.08 -18.87 12.12
C PRO A 7 2.90 -18.16 11.45
N ALA A 8 1.92 -17.80 12.27
CA ALA A 8 0.75 -17.01 11.91
C ALA A 8 1.05 -15.52 12.08
N ASN A 9 0.85 -14.71 11.04
CA ASN A 9 0.93 -13.26 11.12
C ASN A 9 -0.31 -12.70 11.82
N ALA A 10 -0.09 -12.01 12.94
CA ALA A 10 -1.11 -11.29 13.67
C ALA A 10 -1.18 -9.84 13.17
N SER A 11 -2.18 -9.53 12.34
CA SER A 11 -2.51 -8.15 11.96
C SER A 11 -3.17 -7.43 13.14
N ARG A 12 -2.54 -6.38 13.66
CA ARG A 12 -3.05 -5.55 14.76
C ARG A 12 -3.60 -4.24 14.18
N ARG A 13 -4.92 -4.20 13.94
CA ARG A 13 -5.65 -3.00 13.47
C ARG A 13 -5.76 -1.96 14.59
N VAL A 14 -5.28 -0.74 14.33
CA VAL A 14 -5.54 0.45 15.16
C VAL A 14 -6.80 1.15 14.64
N LEU A 15 -7.84 1.23 15.46
CA LEU A 15 -9.06 1.99 15.17
C LEU A 15 -8.85 3.46 15.57
N PHE A 16 -8.91 4.38 14.60
CA PHE A 16 -9.12 5.81 14.87
C PHE A 16 -10.62 6.14 14.86
N ALA A 17 -11.11 6.78 15.93
CA ALA A 17 -12.46 7.32 16.03
C ALA A 17 -12.40 8.86 16.02
N PRO A 18 -13.23 9.57 15.24
CA PRO A 18 -13.23 11.03 15.24
C PRO A 18 -14.19 11.57 16.32
N LEU A 19 -13.69 12.46 17.17
CA LEU A 19 -14.51 13.17 18.16
C LEU A 19 -15.09 14.45 17.54
N ALA A 20 -16.40 14.49 17.38
CA ALA A 20 -17.14 15.63 16.82
C ALA A 20 -17.27 16.79 17.84
N LEU A 21 -16.94 18.00 17.39
CA LEU A 21 -17.21 19.27 18.05
C LEU A 21 -18.71 19.50 18.27
N ALA A 22 -19.09 19.91 19.49
CA ALA A 22 -20.43 20.45 19.76
C ALA A 22 -20.34 21.89 20.29
N PHE A 23 -21.03 22.78 19.59
CA PHE A 23 -21.17 24.20 19.83
C PHE A 23 -22.51 24.48 20.54
N ALA A 24 -22.51 25.19 21.68
CA ALA A 24 -23.65 25.93 22.24
C ALA A 24 -23.17 26.72 23.47
N CYS A 25 -23.63 27.91 23.88
CA CYS A 25 -24.43 29.01 23.36
C CYS A 25 -24.56 30.01 24.57
N LEU A 26 -24.09 31.25 24.42
CA LEU A 26 -24.61 32.58 24.88
C LEU A 26 -25.70 32.58 26.02
N LEU A 27 -25.77 33.39 27.09
CA LEU A 27 -25.35 34.75 27.56
C LEU A 27 -25.90 34.91 29.04
N PRO A 28 -25.99 36.11 29.69
CA PRO A 28 -25.00 37.07 30.20
C PRO A 28 -25.20 37.47 31.69
N GLY A 29 -24.24 38.12 32.35
CA GLY A 29 -24.48 38.75 33.65
C GLY A 29 -23.28 39.48 34.25
N CYS A 30 -23.38 40.81 34.31
CA CYS A 30 -22.36 41.79 34.74
C CYS A 30 -21.87 41.66 36.20
N PHE A 31 -20.60 42.00 36.46
CA PHE A 31 -20.22 42.98 37.49
C PHE A 31 -18.80 43.53 37.25
N SER A 32 -18.69 44.85 37.10
CA SER A 32 -17.43 45.61 37.20
C SER A 32 -17.30 46.15 38.62
N VAL A 33 -16.11 46.11 39.22
CA VAL A 33 -15.61 47.20 40.11
C VAL A 33 -14.08 47.27 40.03
N ASP A 34 -13.64 48.52 40.10
CA ASP A 34 -12.35 49.18 39.95
C ASP A 34 -11.17 48.81 40.87
N LYS A 35 -10.05 49.35 40.40
CA LYS A 35 -8.66 49.45 40.86
C LYS A 35 -8.46 50.24 42.18
N SER A 36 -7.68 49.69 43.11
CA SER A 36 -6.82 50.38 44.11
C SER A 36 -6.03 49.29 44.86
N GLY A 37 -4.71 49.23 44.97
CA GLY A 37 -3.76 50.30 45.28
C GLY A 37 -3.36 50.17 46.76
N GLN A 38 -2.30 49.41 47.08
CA GLN A 38 -1.32 49.68 48.15
C GLN A 38 -0.34 48.50 48.33
N GLU A 39 0.94 48.80 48.12
CA GLU A 39 2.08 48.10 48.73
C GLU A 39 2.00 48.22 50.27
N PRO A 40 2.69 47.32 50.97
CA PRO A 40 3.51 47.75 52.08
C PRO A 40 4.98 47.40 51.85
N GLU A 41 5.80 48.43 52.01
CA GLU A 41 7.19 48.34 52.43
C GLU A 41 7.29 47.56 53.76
N ASP A 42 8.48 46.99 53.98
CA ASP A 42 9.19 46.83 55.26
C ASP A 42 9.77 45.43 55.39
N THR A 43 10.99 45.19 55.84
CA THR A 43 12.16 46.01 56.14
C THR A 43 13.25 44.97 56.34
N ASP A 44 14.37 45.13 55.64
CA ASP A 44 15.58 44.34 55.85
C ASP A 44 16.10 44.62 57.27
N THR A 45 16.09 43.60 58.14
CA THR A 45 16.77 43.69 59.44
C THR A 45 17.59 42.43 59.64
N SER A 46 18.88 42.58 59.43
CA SER A 46 19.92 41.64 59.81
C SER A 46 20.05 41.64 61.33
N THR A 47 19.94 40.46 61.93
CA THR A 47 20.54 40.15 63.24
C THR A 47 21.20 38.79 63.14
N ASP A 48 22.52 38.80 63.31
CA ASP A 48 23.38 37.63 63.44
C ASP A 48 22.95 36.73 64.60
N SER A 49 23.04 35.42 64.31
CA SER A 49 23.41 34.33 65.24
C SER A 49 22.58 34.15 66.51
N ASP A 50 21.60 33.24 66.45
CA ASP A 50 21.44 32.17 67.44
C ASP A 50 20.50 31.08 66.88
N ASP A 51 21.06 29.89 66.73
CA ASP A 51 20.40 28.58 66.70
C ASP A 51 19.12 28.52 67.56
N SER A 52 17.92 28.44 66.96
CA SER A 52 16.69 27.86 67.57
C SER A 52 15.36 28.14 66.82
N SER A 53 15.29 27.83 65.53
CA SER A 53 13.97 27.45 64.98
C SER A 53 14.09 26.39 63.90
N CYS A 54 14.82 25.31 64.20
CA CYS A 54 14.56 24.09 63.47
C CYS A 54 13.18 23.58 63.88
N VAL A 55 12.20 23.71 62.99
CA VAL A 55 10.88 23.12 63.21
C VAL A 55 11.07 21.61 63.06
N LEU A 56 10.75 20.85 64.12
CA LEU A 56 10.91 19.40 64.10
C LEU A 56 10.09 18.82 62.94
N GLY A 57 10.74 18.08 62.06
CA GLY A 57 10.12 17.50 60.87
C GLY A 57 10.42 18.20 59.55
N THR A 58 10.97 19.43 59.52
CA THR A 58 11.29 20.14 58.27
C THR A 58 12.65 19.73 57.69
N GLU A 59 12.88 19.96 56.40
CA GLU A 59 14.15 19.66 55.71
C GLU A 59 15.37 20.26 56.45
N GLY A 60 16.39 19.45 56.68
CA GLY A 60 17.61 19.81 57.42
C GLY A 60 17.46 19.87 58.94
N CYS A 61 16.30 19.53 59.51
CA CYS A 61 16.01 19.58 60.94
C CYS A 61 15.85 18.21 61.60
N PRO A 62 15.93 18.13 62.96
CA PRO A 62 15.75 16.86 63.64
C PRO A 62 14.36 16.26 63.42
N CYS A 63 14.31 14.94 63.30
CA CYS A 63 13.06 14.22 63.18
C CYS A 63 12.16 14.42 64.41
N THR A 64 10.86 14.25 64.23
CA THR A 64 9.95 14.24 65.39
C THR A 64 10.30 13.11 66.36
N PRO A 65 9.87 13.16 67.63
CA PRO A 65 10.08 12.07 68.59
C PRO A 65 9.52 10.70 68.15
N GLY A 66 8.67 10.66 67.12
CA GLY A 66 8.15 9.45 66.49
C GLY A 66 8.97 8.94 65.30
N GLY A 67 10.08 9.61 64.95
CA GLY A 67 10.91 9.27 63.78
C GLY A 67 10.32 9.70 62.44
N SER A 68 9.28 10.55 62.43
CA SER A 68 8.65 11.05 61.21
C SER A 68 9.09 12.48 60.88
N CYS A 69 9.01 12.82 59.59
CA CYS A 69 9.24 14.14 59.04
C CYS A 69 7.97 14.66 58.35
N ASP A 70 8.00 15.90 57.84
CA ASP A 70 6.94 16.45 56.99
C ASP A 70 6.80 15.61 55.70
N PRO A 71 5.63 15.62 55.03
CA PRO A 71 5.41 14.81 53.83
C PRO A 71 6.46 15.07 52.73
N GLY A 72 7.08 14.00 52.20
CA GLY A 72 8.15 14.07 51.20
C GLY A 72 9.57 14.04 51.78
N LEU A 73 9.73 13.85 53.09
CA LEU A 73 11.02 13.76 53.76
C LEU A 73 11.14 12.44 54.55
N VAL A 74 12.34 11.86 54.58
CA VAL A 74 12.70 10.70 55.41
C VAL A 74 13.62 11.08 56.56
N CYS A 75 13.46 10.38 57.67
CA CYS A 75 14.31 10.55 58.85
C CYS A 75 15.57 9.69 58.73
N GLU A 76 16.64 10.26 58.17
CA GLU A 76 17.95 9.63 58.11
C GLU A 76 18.91 10.24 59.14
N GLY A 77 19.55 9.41 59.96
CA GLY A 77 20.57 9.91 60.90
C GLY A 77 20.05 10.92 61.94
N SER A 78 18.75 10.90 62.27
CA SER A 78 18.06 11.87 63.13
C SER A 78 17.83 13.25 62.50
N VAL A 79 17.98 13.40 61.18
CA VAL A 79 17.69 14.61 60.41
C VAL A 79 16.67 14.26 59.32
N CYS A 80 15.76 15.18 59.02
CA CYS A 80 14.82 15.06 57.90
C CYS A 80 15.50 15.50 56.61
N VAL A 81 15.66 14.56 55.69
CA VAL A 81 16.20 14.79 54.34
C VAL A 81 15.13 14.47 53.31
N VAL A 82 15.28 14.97 52.10
CA VAL A 82 14.38 14.63 50.98
C VAL A 82 14.50 13.13 50.71
N GLU A 83 13.40 12.45 50.40
CA GLU A 83 13.50 11.12 49.80
C GLU A 83 14.18 11.29 48.44
N ASP A 84 15.36 10.71 48.26
CA ASP A 84 16.08 10.69 46.98
C ASP A 84 15.26 9.83 46.00
N GLU A 85 14.27 10.44 45.36
CA GLU A 85 13.61 9.87 44.20
C GLU A 85 14.61 9.95 43.05
N PRO A 86 14.86 8.86 42.31
CA PRO A 86 15.83 8.87 41.21
C PRO A 86 15.43 9.94 40.19
N VAL A 87 16.37 10.85 39.88
CA VAL A 87 16.16 11.94 38.91
C VAL A 87 17.12 11.80 37.76
N CYS A 88 16.59 11.37 36.63
CA CYS A 88 17.33 11.31 35.38
C CYS A 88 17.91 12.67 34.97
N GLY A 89 19.16 12.65 34.50
CA GLY A 89 19.87 13.82 34.01
C GLY A 89 20.50 14.66 35.12
N ASN A 90 20.69 14.12 36.33
CA ASN A 90 21.31 14.83 37.45
C ASN A 90 22.83 14.57 37.60
N GLY A 91 23.36 13.60 36.87
CA GLY A 91 24.76 13.18 36.83
C GLY A 91 25.13 12.06 37.79
N GLU A 92 24.17 11.48 38.50
CA GLU A 92 24.36 10.37 39.44
C GLU A 92 23.43 9.21 39.09
N VAL A 93 23.97 8.02 38.86
CA VAL A 93 23.14 6.82 38.59
C VAL A 93 22.52 6.31 39.89
N GLU A 94 21.20 6.47 40.00
CA GLU A 94 20.40 6.12 41.18
C GLU A 94 19.69 4.75 41.04
N GLU A 95 19.02 4.28 42.10
CA GLU A 95 18.35 2.96 42.06
C GLU A 95 17.16 2.96 41.09
N GLY A 96 17.29 2.24 39.99
CA GLY A 96 16.28 2.15 38.93
C GLY A 96 16.72 2.74 37.60
N GLU A 97 17.84 3.46 37.59
CA GLU A 97 18.46 4.02 36.39
C GLU A 97 19.53 3.06 35.85
N GLU A 98 19.58 2.90 34.52
CA GLU A 98 20.65 2.16 33.84
C GLU A 98 21.81 3.08 33.44
N CYS A 99 21.54 4.38 33.27
CA CYS A 99 22.50 5.45 33.00
C CYS A 99 21.98 6.80 33.53
N ASP A 100 22.89 7.77 33.65
CA ASP A 100 22.60 9.20 33.84
C ASP A 100 23.83 10.00 33.35
N ASP A 101 23.65 10.93 32.41
CA ASP A 101 24.72 11.77 31.83
C ASP A 101 24.53 13.28 32.05
N ALA A 102 23.82 13.62 33.13
CA ALA A 102 23.64 14.98 33.62
C ALA A 102 22.87 15.93 32.68
N ASN A 103 22.04 15.39 31.78
CA ASN A 103 21.15 16.18 30.94
C ASN A 103 19.89 15.40 30.48
N ASP A 104 18.99 16.06 29.73
CA ASP A 104 17.73 15.49 29.20
C ASP A 104 17.75 15.38 27.66
N ASP A 105 18.93 15.27 27.03
CA ASP A 105 19.11 15.18 25.57
C ASP A 105 19.07 13.71 25.14
N ASP A 106 17.97 13.27 24.53
CA ASP A 106 17.83 11.87 24.11
C ASP A 106 18.85 11.42 23.02
N THR A 107 19.66 12.33 22.47
CA THR A 107 20.58 12.04 21.35
C THR A 107 22.00 11.63 21.79
N ASP A 108 22.28 11.51 23.09
CA ASP A 108 23.59 11.12 23.61
C ASP A 108 23.59 9.73 24.31
N GLU A 109 24.37 9.55 25.38
CA GLU A 109 24.64 8.23 25.95
C GLU A 109 23.49 7.75 26.86
N CYS A 110 22.60 8.64 27.30
CA CYS A 110 21.48 8.33 28.17
C CYS A 110 20.20 9.07 27.78
N THR A 111 19.11 8.32 27.58
CA THR A 111 17.80 8.93 27.28
C THR A 111 17.13 9.47 28.53
N SER A 112 16.10 10.29 28.35
CA SER A 112 15.19 10.75 29.42
C SER A 112 14.41 9.62 30.13
N LEU A 113 14.53 8.36 29.67
CA LEU A 113 14.05 7.17 30.37
C LEU A 113 15.08 6.57 31.34
N CYS A 114 16.25 7.20 31.48
CA CYS A 114 17.37 6.70 32.27
C CYS A 114 17.86 5.32 31.82
N ALA A 115 17.79 5.11 30.50
CA ALA A 115 18.28 3.94 29.82
C ALA A 115 19.09 4.35 28.58
N PRO A 116 20.09 3.55 28.19
CA PRO A 116 20.78 3.76 26.92
C PRO A 116 19.81 3.72 25.73
N PRO A 117 20.11 4.41 24.62
CA PRO A 117 19.28 4.41 23.41
C PRO A 117 18.86 3.01 22.96
N SER A 118 17.59 2.86 22.56
CA SER A 118 17.04 1.60 22.07
C SER A 118 16.03 1.81 20.95
N CYS A 119 16.15 1.03 19.87
CA CYS A 119 15.23 0.99 18.72
C CYS A 119 13.80 0.48 19.00
N SER A 120 13.31 0.61 20.24
CA SER A 120 11.96 0.18 20.62
C SER A 120 11.45 0.84 21.90
N ASP A 121 12.07 1.95 22.32
CA ASP A 121 11.74 2.67 23.55
C ASP A 121 10.74 3.82 23.33
N GLY A 122 10.41 4.14 22.07
CA GLY A 122 9.44 5.17 21.71
C GLY A 122 10.02 6.57 21.63
N ILE A 123 11.35 6.71 21.65
CA ILE A 123 12.08 7.98 21.61
C ILE A 123 13.09 7.94 20.47
N ALA A 124 13.14 8.99 19.66
CA ALA A 124 14.21 9.16 18.68
C ALA A 124 15.52 9.47 19.42
N SER A 125 16.40 8.47 19.53
CA SER A 125 17.60 8.53 20.36
C SER A 125 18.86 8.01 19.65
N GLY A 126 20.04 8.36 20.18
CA GLY A 126 21.32 7.93 19.59
C GLY A 126 21.52 8.41 18.14
N ASP A 127 21.65 7.46 17.20
CA ASP A 127 21.80 7.73 15.76
C ASP A 127 20.55 7.44 14.93
N GLU A 128 19.41 7.21 15.57
CA GLU A 128 18.11 7.06 14.91
C GLU A 128 17.75 8.29 14.09
N THR A 129 17.17 8.09 12.90
CA THR A 129 16.74 9.20 12.05
C THR A 129 15.29 9.59 12.29
N ASP A 130 14.49 8.68 12.84
CA ASP A 130 13.14 8.91 13.37
C ASP A 130 12.88 7.94 14.52
N VAL A 131 11.75 8.09 15.23
CA VAL A 131 11.45 7.33 16.46
C VAL A 131 11.57 5.81 16.23
N ASP A 132 12.51 5.18 16.93
CA ASP A 132 12.78 3.74 16.92
C ASP A 132 13.20 3.18 15.53
N CYS A 133 13.78 4.00 14.63
CA CYS A 133 14.16 3.54 13.29
C CYS A 133 15.31 4.35 12.64
N GLY A 134 15.88 3.75 11.59
CA GLY A 134 17.02 4.33 10.86
C GLY A 134 18.33 4.27 11.64
N GLY A 135 19.42 4.75 11.05
CA GLY A 135 20.73 4.76 11.68
C GLY A 135 21.23 3.35 12.01
N SER A 136 21.49 3.08 13.29
CA SER A 136 21.94 1.75 13.75
C SER A 136 20.81 0.73 13.95
N CYS A 137 19.55 1.14 13.81
CA CYS A 137 18.40 0.25 13.97
C CYS A 137 18.26 -0.74 12.80
N GLU A 138 17.91 -1.99 13.12
CA GLU A 138 17.63 -3.00 12.09
C GLU A 138 16.36 -2.69 11.28
N GLN A 139 15.46 -1.88 11.83
CA GLN A 139 14.21 -1.46 11.21
C GLN A 139 14.41 -0.10 10.54
N GLY A 140 14.20 -0.06 9.22
CA GLY A 140 14.11 1.20 8.47
C GLY A 140 12.80 1.94 8.76
N CYS A 141 12.84 3.26 8.68
CA CYS A 141 11.71 4.15 8.92
C CYS A 141 10.62 3.99 7.86
N ALA A 142 9.36 4.09 8.32
CA ALA A 142 8.21 4.02 7.44
C ALA A 142 8.18 5.20 6.45
N VAL A 143 7.34 5.10 5.42
CA VAL A 143 7.10 6.19 4.48
C VAL A 143 6.67 7.45 5.24
N GLU A 144 7.14 8.61 4.79
CA GLU A 144 7.06 9.92 5.47
C GLU A 144 7.90 10.07 6.75
N GLY A 145 8.55 9.00 7.22
CA GLY A 145 9.51 9.06 8.33
C GLY A 145 10.78 9.81 7.95
N ALA A 146 11.46 10.38 8.95
CA ALA A 146 12.69 11.12 8.73
C ALA A 146 13.88 10.20 8.42
N CYS A 147 14.77 10.65 7.53
CA CYS A 147 15.94 9.91 7.08
C CYS A 147 17.11 10.84 6.72
N VAL A 148 18.32 10.29 6.71
CA VAL A 148 19.55 10.97 6.30
C VAL A 148 20.19 10.29 5.09
N GLU A 149 20.15 8.95 5.05
CA GLU A 149 20.62 8.08 3.96
C GLU A 149 19.49 7.14 3.52
N ASP A 150 19.62 6.55 2.33
CA ASP A 150 18.57 5.68 1.76
C ASP A 150 18.27 4.48 2.67
N ASP A 151 19.30 3.86 3.25
CA ASP A 151 19.18 2.67 4.11
C ASP A 151 18.49 2.96 5.47
N ASP A 152 18.27 4.23 5.82
CA ASP A 152 17.47 4.59 7.00
C ASP A 152 15.99 4.26 6.81
N CYS A 153 15.55 4.06 5.57
CA CYS A 153 14.15 3.86 5.21
C CYS A 153 13.81 2.38 5.00
N ALA A 154 12.57 2.00 5.30
CA ALA A 154 12.06 0.64 5.08
C ALA A 154 12.12 0.24 3.60
N PHE A 155 11.88 1.21 2.71
CA PHE A 155 12.30 1.13 1.31
C PHE A 155 13.53 2.01 1.17
N PRO A 156 14.65 1.53 0.59
CA PRO A 156 15.91 2.27 0.59
C PRO A 156 15.86 3.47 -0.38
N ASN A 157 15.11 4.52 -0.01
CA ASN A 157 14.78 5.69 -0.82
C ASN A 157 14.47 6.87 0.10
N CYS A 158 15.52 7.62 0.46
CA CYS A 158 15.43 8.85 1.22
C CYS A 158 15.46 10.05 0.27
N ASN A 159 14.39 10.84 0.26
CA ASN A 159 14.31 11.97 -0.66
C ASN A 159 15.19 13.16 -0.21
N PRO A 160 15.46 14.15 -1.09
CA PRO A 160 16.27 15.32 -0.73
C PRO A 160 15.66 16.23 0.36
N ALA A 161 14.41 15.99 0.77
CA ALA A 161 13.77 16.68 1.89
C ALA A 161 14.01 15.95 3.23
N GLY A 162 14.71 14.80 3.23
CA GLY A 162 14.98 13.99 4.41
C GLY A 162 13.78 13.17 4.86
N MET A 163 12.95 12.71 3.91
CA MET A 163 11.79 11.86 4.18
C MET A 163 11.83 10.58 3.36
N CYS A 164 11.46 9.47 3.99
CA CYS A 164 11.34 8.16 3.35
C CYS A 164 10.17 8.11 2.38
N GLU A 165 10.41 7.60 1.17
CA GLU A 165 9.40 7.52 0.12
C GLU A 165 9.04 6.09 -0.24
N ALA A 166 7.77 5.87 -0.56
CA ALA A 166 7.34 4.61 -1.15
C ALA A 166 7.95 4.45 -2.56
N PRO A 167 8.16 3.20 -3.04
CA PRO A 167 8.50 2.96 -4.43
C PRO A 167 7.41 3.50 -5.37
N LEU A 168 7.81 3.97 -6.55
CA LEU A 168 6.88 4.55 -7.53
C LEU A 168 5.98 3.49 -8.20
N SER A 169 6.45 2.24 -8.21
CA SER A 169 5.79 1.08 -8.78
C SER A 169 6.49 -0.19 -8.29
N CYS A 170 5.92 -1.36 -8.56
CA CYS A 170 6.62 -2.63 -8.31
C CYS A 170 7.94 -2.73 -9.10
N ALA A 171 8.03 -2.08 -10.26
CA ALA A 171 9.26 -2.02 -11.04
C ALA A 171 10.34 -1.19 -10.32
N HIS A 172 9.95 -0.04 -9.76
CA HIS A 172 10.85 0.77 -8.95
C HIS A 172 11.25 0.03 -7.67
N LEU A 173 10.32 -0.65 -7.00
CA LEU A 173 10.60 -1.51 -5.84
C LEU A 173 11.70 -2.52 -6.16
N GLN A 174 11.63 -3.21 -7.30
CA GLN A 174 12.63 -4.20 -7.69
C GLN A 174 14.03 -3.59 -7.94
N LEU A 175 14.10 -2.30 -8.29
CA LEU A 175 15.37 -1.57 -8.42
C LEU A 175 15.95 -1.17 -7.05
N LEU A 176 15.08 -0.79 -6.11
CA LEU A 176 15.47 -0.45 -4.74
C LEU A 176 15.88 -1.71 -3.95
N ASP A 177 15.09 -2.78 -4.04
CA ASP A 177 15.36 -4.08 -3.44
C ASP A 177 15.30 -5.21 -4.49
N PRO A 178 16.45 -5.64 -5.03
CA PRO A 178 16.53 -6.76 -5.96
C PRO A 178 16.08 -8.11 -5.38
N ASN A 179 15.89 -8.22 -4.06
CA ASN A 179 15.41 -9.42 -3.40
C ASN A 179 13.93 -9.34 -2.98
N ALA A 180 13.22 -8.26 -3.34
CA ALA A 180 11.79 -8.13 -3.08
C ALA A 180 11.03 -9.37 -3.59
N GLU A 181 10.20 -9.94 -2.73
CA GLU A 181 9.40 -11.14 -3.03
C GLU A 181 8.02 -10.78 -3.61
N ASP A 182 7.26 -11.77 -4.08
CA ASP A 182 5.85 -11.56 -4.42
C ASP A 182 5.08 -11.17 -3.15
N GLY A 183 4.32 -10.07 -3.17
CA GLY A 183 3.67 -9.56 -1.96
C GLY A 183 2.86 -8.29 -2.17
N VAL A 184 2.17 -7.85 -1.12
CA VAL A 184 1.47 -6.56 -1.12
C VAL A 184 2.44 -5.49 -0.63
N TYR A 185 2.56 -4.41 -1.40
CA TYR A 185 3.45 -3.29 -1.11
C TYR A 185 2.71 -1.97 -1.30
N LEU A 186 3.09 -0.97 -0.52
CA LEU A 186 2.67 0.41 -0.74
C LEU A 186 3.48 1.00 -1.90
N ILE A 187 2.81 1.62 -2.86
CA ILE A 187 3.45 2.41 -3.93
C ILE A 187 2.91 3.84 -3.93
N ASP A 188 3.72 4.78 -4.39
CA ASP A 188 3.34 6.17 -4.58
C ASP A 188 3.77 6.65 -5.97
N ILE A 189 2.82 6.76 -6.90
CA ILE A 189 3.13 6.93 -8.32
C ILE A 189 3.64 8.34 -8.65
N ASP A 190 3.23 9.35 -7.90
CA ASP A 190 3.68 10.73 -8.09
C ASP A 190 4.66 11.22 -7.02
N GLY A 191 4.98 10.36 -6.05
CA GLY A 191 5.94 10.60 -5.00
C GLY A 191 5.42 11.56 -3.94
N THR A 192 6.22 11.82 -2.92
CA THR A 192 5.77 12.66 -1.80
C THR A 192 6.07 14.15 -2.04
N GLY A 193 5.20 15.03 -1.54
CA GLY A 193 5.48 16.47 -1.45
C GLY A 193 4.63 17.40 -2.32
N PRO A 194 5.04 18.67 -2.48
CA PRO A 194 4.23 19.73 -3.11
C PRO A 194 4.04 19.49 -4.60
N GLY A 195 2.93 18.87 -4.98
CA GLY A 195 2.64 18.49 -6.37
C GLY A 195 2.15 17.06 -6.52
N SER A 196 2.28 16.24 -5.48
CA SER A 196 1.56 14.98 -5.36
C SER A 196 0.05 15.23 -5.42
N THR A 197 -0.62 14.43 -6.22
CA THR A 197 -2.05 14.44 -6.49
C THR A 197 -2.71 13.12 -6.16
N GLN A 198 -1.91 12.07 -5.96
CA GLN A 198 -2.35 10.72 -5.68
C GLN A 198 -1.73 10.27 -4.36
N GLU A 199 -2.56 9.90 -3.40
CA GLU A 199 -2.07 9.26 -2.17
C GLU A 199 -1.47 7.89 -2.49
N ALA A 200 -0.44 7.51 -1.74
CA ALA A 200 0.14 6.18 -1.80
C ALA A 200 -0.92 5.10 -1.54
N PHE A 201 -0.83 3.97 -2.24
CA PHE A 201 -1.81 2.89 -2.13
C PHE A 201 -1.17 1.52 -2.29
N GLU A 202 -1.84 0.50 -1.76
CA GLU A 202 -1.35 -0.88 -1.78
C GLU A 202 -1.58 -1.54 -3.15
N VAL A 203 -0.60 -2.30 -3.60
CA VAL A 203 -0.65 -3.11 -4.81
C VAL A 203 -0.04 -4.48 -4.57
N LEU A 204 -0.47 -5.48 -5.34
CA LEU A 204 0.21 -6.78 -5.37
C LEU A 204 1.36 -6.74 -6.38
N CYS A 205 2.58 -6.83 -5.88
CA CYS A 205 3.79 -6.96 -6.68
C CYS A 205 4.16 -8.42 -6.92
N ARG A 206 4.69 -8.69 -8.10
CA ARG A 206 5.27 -9.98 -8.48
C ARG A 206 6.71 -9.78 -8.95
N SER A 207 7.64 -10.46 -8.30
CA SER A 207 9.08 -10.50 -8.61
C SER A 207 9.46 -11.67 -9.52
N SER A 208 8.54 -12.61 -9.76
CA SER A 208 8.72 -13.69 -10.74
C SER A 208 8.34 -13.29 -12.18
N ASN A 209 8.77 -14.11 -13.16
CA ASN A 209 8.52 -13.97 -14.61
C ASN A 209 9.21 -12.76 -15.27
N ASN A 210 10.05 -13.00 -16.27
CA ASN A 210 10.73 -11.93 -17.05
C ASN A 210 11.41 -10.83 -16.19
N GLY A 211 12.07 -11.20 -15.08
CA GLY A 211 12.81 -10.27 -14.24
C GLY A 211 12.00 -9.53 -13.17
N GLY A 212 10.70 -9.82 -13.02
CA GLY A 212 9.89 -9.27 -11.94
C GLY A 212 9.50 -7.80 -12.12
N GLY A 213 9.10 -7.17 -11.02
CA GLY A 213 8.64 -5.78 -10.97
C GLY A 213 7.21 -5.57 -11.50
N TRP A 214 6.40 -6.62 -11.52
CA TRP A 214 5.06 -6.60 -12.10
C TRP A 214 4.02 -6.14 -11.08
N THR A 215 3.20 -5.16 -11.45
CA THR A 215 2.09 -4.65 -10.62
C THR A 215 0.79 -5.29 -11.09
N LEU A 216 0.04 -5.96 -10.20
CA LEU A 216 -1.26 -6.55 -10.57
C LEU A 216 -2.27 -5.45 -10.86
N GLY A 217 -2.74 -5.39 -12.11
CA GLY A 217 -3.79 -4.46 -12.53
C GLY A 217 -5.19 -5.06 -12.36
N MET A 218 -5.40 -6.26 -12.87
CA MET A 218 -6.70 -6.95 -12.78
C MET A 218 -6.57 -8.48 -12.74
N THR A 219 -7.60 -9.14 -12.25
CA THR A 219 -7.83 -10.59 -12.38
C THR A 219 -9.21 -10.80 -12.97
N ALA A 220 -9.27 -11.56 -14.07
CA ALA A 220 -10.51 -12.15 -14.56
C ALA A 220 -10.62 -13.57 -14.03
N SER A 221 -11.69 -13.86 -13.29
CA SER A 221 -11.86 -15.11 -12.55
C SER A 221 -13.19 -15.76 -12.86
N ASP A 222 -13.21 -17.09 -12.91
CA ASP A 222 -14.46 -17.84 -13.04
C ASP A 222 -15.18 -18.00 -11.68
N ASP A 223 -15.23 -16.96 -10.86
CA ASP A 223 -15.75 -17.03 -9.48
C ASP A 223 -17.29 -17.03 -9.37
N GLY A 224 -17.97 -16.94 -10.51
CA GLY A 224 -19.43 -16.95 -10.62
C GLY A 224 -20.09 -15.59 -10.38
N THR A 225 -19.29 -14.55 -10.15
CA THR A 225 -19.72 -13.14 -10.20
C THR A 225 -19.70 -12.66 -11.65
N ALA A 226 -20.59 -11.74 -12.00
CA ALA A 226 -20.64 -11.16 -13.34
C ALA A 226 -20.05 -9.74 -13.29
N THR A 227 -18.72 -9.67 -13.18
CA THR A 227 -17.94 -8.43 -13.11
C THR A 227 -17.55 -7.95 -14.50
N TRP A 228 -16.92 -8.82 -15.29
CA TRP A 228 -16.37 -8.51 -16.61
C TRP A 228 -17.43 -8.74 -17.69
N THR A 229 -18.50 -7.95 -17.64
CA THR A 229 -19.64 -8.02 -18.57
C THR A 229 -19.62 -6.89 -19.61
N TRP A 230 -20.30 -7.08 -20.74
CA TRP A 230 -20.26 -6.07 -21.81
C TRP A 230 -20.86 -4.75 -21.34
N ASN A 231 -21.92 -4.81 -20.53
CA ASN A 231 -22.53 -3.64 -19.92
C ASN A 231 -21.56 -2.90 -18.96
N ASN A 232 -20.58 -3.60 -18.40
CA ASN A 232 -19.60 -3.05 -17.47
C ASN A 232 -18.21 -2.80 -18.11
N ARG A 233 -18.07 -3.00 -19.42
CA ARG A 233 -16.78 -2.92 -20.14
C ARG A 233 -16.05 -1.58 -20.03
N ALA A 234 -16.76 -0.50 -19.68
CA ALA A 234 -16.16 0.81 -19.49
C ALA A 234 -15.11 0.82 -18.35
N MET A 235 -15.22 -0.10 -17.38
CA MET A 235 -14.21 -0.34 -16.35
C MET A 235 -12.89 -0.89 -16.91
N LEU A 236 -12.91 -1.57 -18.05
CA LEU A 236 -11.67 -1.98 -18.74
C LEU A 236 -11.03 -0.82 -19.52
N ALA A 237 -11.63 0.37 -19.47
CA ALA A 237 -11.20 1.55 -20.20
C ALA A 237 -10.99 2.74 -19.24
N ASN A 238 -11.75 3.83 -19.43
CA ASN A 238 -11.55 5.08 -18.71
C ASN A 238 -12.44 5.24 -17.46
N GLU A 239 -13.34 4.30 -17.18
CA GLU A 239 -14.14 4.35 -15.95
C GLU A 239 -13.30 3.83 -14.78
N VAL A 240 -12.72 4.76 -14.02
CA VAL A 240 -11.89 4.43 -12.87
C VAL A 240 -12.74 3.76 -11.80
N GLY A 241 -12.38 2.54 -11.43
CA GLY A 241 -12.97 1.80 -10.33
C GLY A 241 -12.03 0.73 -9.80
N GLU A 242 -12.38 0.19 -8.64
CA GLU A 242 -11.70 -0.95 -8.04
C GLU A 242 -12.70 -2.10 -7.87
N VAL A 243 -12.20 -3.32 -7.96
CA VAL A 243 -12.99 -4.55 -7.76
C VAL A 243 -12.22 -5.48 -6.82
N GLY A 244 -12.95 -6.13 -5.93
CA GLY A 244 -12.39 -7.15 -5.05
C GLY A 244 -11.53 -6.57 -3.92
N SER A 245 -10.56 -7.35 -3.46
CA SER A 245 -9.64 -7.00 -2.38
C SER A 245 -8.29 -7.69 -2.59
N LEU A 246 -7.21 -7.06 -2.12
CA LEU A 246 -5.85 -7.65 -2.09
C LEU A 246 -5.76 -8.90 -1.20
N ASP A 247 -6.71 -9.12 -0.29
CA ASP A 247 -6.81 -10.36 0.49
C ASP A 247 -7.32 -11.56 -0.34
N ALA A 248 -7.96 -11.29 -1.49
CA ALA A 248 -8.52 -12.30 -2.38
C ALA A 248 -8.27 -11.97 -3.87
N PRO A 249 -7.01 -11.81 -4.31
CA PRO A 249 -6.68 -11.30 -5.64
C PRO A 249 -6.89 -12.33 -6.76
N THR A 250 -7.38 -13.54 -6.43
CA THR A 250 -7.68 -14.64 -7.36
C THR A 250 -9.15 -14.67 -7.78
N SER A 251 -10.03 -14.00 -7.04
CA SER A 251 -11.38 -13.64 -7.48
C SER A 251 -11.30 -12.48 -8.47
N ASP A 252 -12.44 -12.05 -9.01
CA ASP A 252 -12.47 -10.83 -9.81
C ASP A 252 -11.88 -9.67 -9.01
N PHE A 253 -10.87 -9.04 -9.61
CA PHE A 253 -10.05 -8.04 -8.96
C PHE A 253 -9.65 -6.95 -9.93
N MET A 254 -9.60 -5.71 -9.46
CA MET A 254 -9.01 -4.58 -10.18
C MET A 254 -8.46 -3.58 -9.16
N SER A 255 -7.15 -3.35 -9.26
CA SER A 255 -6.45 -2.33 -8.49
C SER A 255 -6.59 -0.97 -9.16
N LEU A 256 -6.55 0.11 -8.37
CA LEU A 256 -6.39 1.46 -8.88
C LEU A 256 -5.24 1.58 -9.89
N ALA A 257 -4.14 0.83 -9.72
CA ALA A 257 -2.98 0.80 -10.61
C ALA A 257 -3.37 0.56 -12.09
N TYR A 258 -4.42 -0.20 -12.36
CA TYR A 258 -4.94 -0.43 -13.71
C TYR A 258 -5.25 0.88 -14.47
N HIS A 259 -5.73 1.88 -13.74
CA HIS A 259 -6.21 3.15 -14.29
C HIS A 259 -5.24 4.32 -14.10
N VAL A 260 -4.26 4.21 -13.21
CA VAL A 260 -3.37 5.34 -12.88
C VAL A 260 -1.89 5.07 -13.15
N LEU A 261 -1.43 3.81 -13.14
CA LEU A 261 -0.02 3.49 -13.28
C LEU A 261 0.43 3.53 -14.74
N PRO A 262 1.34 4.45 -15.14
CA PRO A 262 1.93 4.40 -16.46
C PRO A 262 2.77 3.13 -16.63
N PHE A 263 2.69 2.50 -17.79
CA PHE A 263 3.34 1.21 -18.04
C PHE A 263 3.91 1.14 -19.46
N THR A 264 4.80 0.19 -19.69
CA THR A 264 5.27 -0.19 -21.04
C THR A 264 4.89 -1.61 -21.41
N ASP A 265 4.93 -2.51 -20.43
CA ASP A 265 4.82 -3.95 -20.68
C ASP A 265 3.58 -4.54 -19.99
N VAL A 266 3.02 -5.58 -20.57
CA VAL A 266 1.90 -6.33 -19.98
C VAL A 266 2.27 -7.81 -19.85
N LEU A 267 1.92 -8.40 -18.71
CA LEU A 267 2.10 -9.82 -18.44
C LEU A 267 0.75 -10.45 -18.10
N PHE A 268 0.45 -11.56 -18.77
CA PHE A 268 -0.70 -12.41 -18.48
C PHE A 268 -0.22 -13.69 -17.80
N VAL A 269 -0.84 -14.08 -16.68
CA VAL A 269 -0.53 -15.33 -15.97
C VAL A 269 -1.82 -16.09 -15.70
N HIS A 270 -1.95 -17.26 -16.31
CA HIS A 270 -3.09 -18.15 -16.13
C HIS A 270 -2.86 -19.11 -14.97
N GLN A 271 -3.91 -19.31 -14.16
CA GLN A 271 -3.97 -20.34 -13.12
C GLN A 271 -5.18 -21.24 -13.37
N PRO A 272 -5.05 -22.57 -13.12
CA PRO A 272 -3.95 -23.22 -12.39
C PRO A 272 -2.78 -23.67 -13.27
N SER A 273 -2.80 -23.42 -14.58
CA SER A 273 -1.80 -23.98 -15.50
C SER A 273 -0.39 -23.40 -15.32
N GLY A 274 -0.25 -22.18 -14.80
CA GLY A 274 1.00 -21.45 -14.71
C GLY A 274 1.54 -20.95 -16.05
N VAL A 275 0.77 -21.09 -17.14
CA VAL A 275 1.13 -20.55 -18.45
C VAL A 275 1.07 -19.02 -18.39
N TRP A 276 2.11 -18.38 -18.91
CA TRP A 276 2.26 -16.93 -18.90
C TRP A 276 2.77 -16.39 -20.23
N ALA A 277 2.37 -15.15 -20.52
CA ALA A 277 2.67 -14.44 -21.76
C ALA A 277 3.01 -12.98 -21.47
N HIS A 278 4.22 -12.55 -21.84
CA HIS A 278 4.70 -11.17 -21.69
C HIS A 278 4.69 -10.48 -23.06
N TYR A 279 4.14 -9.27 -23.11
CA TYR A 279 4.05 -8.41 -24.27
C TYR A 279 4.68 -7.05 -23.98
N PRO A 280 5.88 -6.77 -24.52
CA PRO A 280 6.58 -5.51 -24.31
C PRO A 280 6.06 -4.44 -25.27
N GLY A 281 6.12 -3.18 -24.86
CA GLY A 281 5.76 -2.04 -25.72
C GLY A 281 4.28 -1.94 -26.07
N VAL A 282 3.41 -2.49 -25.21
CA VAL A 282 1.96 -2.26 -25.28
C VAL A 282 1.64 -0.82 -24.86
N GLY A 283 2.34 -0.32 -23.85
CA GLY A 283 2.34 1.08 -23.44
C GLY A 283 3.64 1.79 -23.83
N ASP A 284 3.64 3.12 -23.75
CA ASP A 284 4.80 3.98 -23.97
C ASP A 284 5.33 4.64 -22.68
N GLY A 285 4.79 4.24 -21.53
CA GLY A 285 5.11 4.83 -20.23
C GLY A 285 4.40 6.15 -19.92
N SER A 286 3.46 6.61 -20.78
CA SER A 286 2.74 7.88 -20.56
C SER A 286 1.30 7.72 -20.06
N LYS A 287 0.72 6.52 -20.17
CA LYS A 287 -0.68 6.24 -19.86
C LYS A 287 -0.83 4.94 -19.10
N SER A 288 -1.92 4.84 -18.36
CA SER A 288 -2.36 3.60 -17.73
C SER A 288 -2.94 2.60 -18.72
N TYR A 289 -3.06 1.36 -18.28
CA TYR A 289 -3.51 0.26 -19.14
C TYR A 289 -4.96 0.42 -19.59
N GLY A 290 -5.86 0.84 -18.70
CA GLY A 290 -7.24 1.20 -19.09
C GLY A 290 -7.30 2.33 -20.12
N ALA A 291 -6.43 3.35 -19.98
CA ALA A 291 -6.36 4.43 -20.96
C ALA A 291 -5.86 3.94 -22.33
N VAL A 292 -4.88 3.03 -22.39
CA VAL A 292 -4.41 2.42 -23.63
C VAL A 292 -5.51 1.56 -24.28
N ILE A 293 -6.26 0.76 -23.52
CA ILE A 293 -7.39 -0.02 -24.04
C ILE A 293 -8.45 0.88 -24.69
N ALA A 294 -8.70 2.05 -24.11
CA ALA A 294 -9.67 3.01 -24.62
C ALA A 294 -9.26 3.67 -25.95
N GLU A 295 -7.99 3.62 -26.33
CA GLU A 295 -7.48 4.21 -27.58
C GLU A 295 -7.64 3.29 -28.78
N PHE A 296 -7.73 1.97 -28.55
CA PHE A 296 -8.07 1.04 -29.61
C PHE A 296 -9.53 1.24 -30.01
N GLY A 297 -9.78 1.24 -31.33
CA GLY A 297 -11.15 1.22 -31.84
C GLY A 297 -11.90 0.01 -31.30
N SER A 298 -13.21 0.13 -31.10
CA SER A 298 -14.05 -1.02 -30.70
C SER A 298 -15.33 -1.06 -31.55
N PRO A 299 -15.57 -2.14 -32.31
CA PRO A 299 -14.62 -3.23 -32.59
C PRO A 299 -13.50 -2.82 -33.57
N VAL A 300 -12.32 -3.43 -33.44
CA VAL A 300 -11.27 -3.43 -34.47
C VAL A 300 -11.66 -4.45 -35.53
N CYS A 301 -11.86 -3.98 -36.76
CA CYS A 301 -12.29 -4.79 -37.91
C CYS A 301 -11.33 -4.67 -39.11
N ASP A 302 -10.13 -4.16 -38.89
CA ASP A 302 -9.14 -4.04 -39.96
C ASP A 302 -8.46 -5.40 -40.19
N PRO A 303 -8.69 -6.07 -41.33
CA PRO A 303 -8.09 -7.37 -41.61
C PRO A 303 -6.56 -7.29 -41.77
N ALA A 304 -6.00 -6.08 -41.97
CA ALA A 304 -4.55 -5.91 -42.04
C ALA A 304 -3.89 -5.90 -40.65
N LEU A 305 -4.65 -5.59 -39.59
CA LEU A 305 -4.20 -5.54 -38.18
C LEU A 305 -2.92 -4.71 -37.97
N ALA A 306 -2.62 -3.79 -38.88
CA ALA A 306 -1.36 -3.06 -38.88
C ALA A 306 -1.27 -2.13 -37.67
N GLY A 307 -0.36 -2.45 -36.75
CA GLY A 307 -0.20 -1.70 -35.50
C GLY A 307 -1.20 -2.06 -34.40
N ASN A 308 -1.97 -3.14 -34.58
CA ASN A 308 -2.94 -3.63 -33.60
C ASN A 308 -2.53 -4.97 -32.97
N SER A 309 -1.28 -5.41 -33.17
CA SER A 309 -0.73 -6.64 -32.61
C SER A 309 0.55 -6.37 -31.82
N PHE A 310 0.75 -7.16 -30.77
CA PHE A 310 1.94 -7.12 -29.93
C PHE A 310 2.56 -8.51 -29.89
N GLU A 311 3.82 -8.60 -30.33
CA GLU A 311 4.54 -9.87 -30.40
C GLU A 311 4.88 -10.40 -29.01
N LEU A 312 4.75 -11.72 -28.84
CA LEU A 312 5.09 -12.39 -27.59
C LEU A 312 6.60 -12.28 -27.30
N ALA A 313 6.96 -11.82 -26.10
CA ALA A 313 8.36 -11.75 -25.68
C ALA A 313 9.01 -13.14 -25.58
N PRO A 314 10.29 -13.28 -25.98
CA PRO A 314 11.09 -14.46 -25.69
C PRO A 314 11.11 -14.80 -24.19
N GLY A 315 11.06 -16.09 -23.88
CA GLY A 315 11.04 -16.59 -22.50
C GLY A 315 9.64 -16.75 -21.91
N SER A 316 8.60 -16.21 -22.54
CA SER A 316 7.21 -16.56 -22.26
C SER A 316 6.95 -18.07 -22.46
N THR A 317 5.91 -18.59 -21.82
CA THR A 317 5.57 -20.03 -21.89
C THR A 317 4.38 -20.34 -22.80
N LEU A 318 3.59 -19.33 -23.16
CA LEU A 318 2.54 -19.47 -24.16
C LEU A 318 3.12 -19.95 -25.50
N SER A 319 2.42 -20.88 -26.14
CA SER A 319 2.79 -21.39 -27.46
C SER A 319 1.56 -21.63 -28.31
N ALA A 320 1.65 -21.32 -29.60
CA ALA A 320 0.59 -21.57 -30.57
C ALA A 320 0.42 -23.08 -30.79
N THR A 321 -0.47 -23.68 -30.01
CA THR A 321 -0.84 -25.09 -30.07
C THR A 321 -2.36 -25.21 -30.04
N GLY A 322 -2.88 -26.41 -30.37
CA GLY A 322 -4.33 -26.61 -30.43
C GLY A 322 -4.99 -25.63 -31.41
N PRO A 323 -6.04 -24.91 -31.00
CA PRO A 323 -6.76 -23.95 -31.85
C PRO A 323 -6.14 -22.55 -31.87
N LEU A 324 -5.11 -22.23 -31.08
CA LEU A 324 -4.44 -20.92 -31.19
C LEU A 324 -3.75 -20.77 -32.55
N CYS A 325 -4.08 -19.69 -33.24
CA CYS A 325 -3.56 -19.38 -34.57
C CYS A 325 -2.14 -18.80 -34.50
N ASP A 326 -1.91 -17.93 -33.51
CA ASP A 326 -0.64 -17.31 -33.18
C ASP A 326 -0.56 -17.10 -31.66
N THR A 327 0.43 -16.33 -31.21
CA THR A 327 0.59 -15.96 -29.80
C THR A 327 0.57 -14.44 -29.59
N ASP A 328 0.24 -13.68 -30.62
CA ASP A 328 0.27 -12.23 -30.53
C ASP A 328 -0.92 -11.76 -29.71
N LEU A 329 -0.73 -10.64 -29.02
CA LEU A 329 -1.79 -9.99 -28.24
C LEU A 329 -2.46 -8.92 -29.10
N TYR A 330 -3.78 -8.87 -29.03
CA TYR A 330 -4.60 -7.89 -29.72
C TYR A 330 -5.64 -7.29 -28.76
N PHE A 331 -6.33 -6.24 -29.19
CA PHE A 331 -7.30 -5.52 -28.36
C PHE A 331 -8.58 -5.18 -29.12
N ASN A 332 -9.73 -5.32 -28.45
CA ASN A 332 -11.04 -4.86 -28.93
C ASN A 332 -11.47 -5.46 -30.29
N LEU A 333 -11.06 -6.67 -30.63
CA LEU A 333 -11.35 -7.28 -31.95
C LEU A 333 -12.83 -7.55 -32.16
N GLY A 334 -13.29 -7.31 -33.38
CA GLY A 334 -14.53 -7.88 -33.92
C GLY A 334 -14.28 -9.13 -34.74
N ASP A 335 -15.35 -9.86 -35.02
CA ASP A 335 -15.33 -11.11 -35.79
C ASP A 335 -14.92 -10.88 -37.25
N HIS A 336 -13.92 -11.64 -37.72
CA HIS A 336 -13.35 -11.53 -39.07
C HIS A 336 -13.85 -12.61 -40.05
N ASP A 337 -14.71 -13.53 -39.62
CA ASP A 337 -15.22 -14.63 -40.45
C ASP A 337 -16.40 -14.24 -41.35
N GLY A 338 -16.75 -12.96 -41.33
CA GLY A 338 -17.80 -12.35 -42.14
C GLY A 338 -17.34 -11.21 -43.06
N PRO A 339 -18.28 -10.61 -43.82
CA PRO A 339 -18.02 -9.35 -44.49
C PRO A 339 -17.74 -8.25 -43.45
N LEU A 340 -16.90 -7.28 -43.83
CA LEU A 340 -16.53 -6.14 -42.98
C LEU A 340 -17.71 -5.42 -42.32
N THR A 341 -18.87 -5.38 -43.00
CA THR A 341 -20.09 -4.76 -42.45
C THR A 341 -20.61 -5.45 -41.21
N ASP A 342 -20.41 -6.77 -41.11
CA ASP A 342 -20.92 -7.56 -39.99
C ASP A 342 -20.01 -7.35 -38.78
N CYS A 343 -18.69 -7.36 -38.97
CA CYS A 343 -17.72 -6.98 -37.95
C CYS A 343 -17.98 -5.56 -37.38
N GLN A 344 -18.36 -4.61 -38.25
CA GLN A 344 -18.61 -3.23 -37.85
C GLN A 344 -19.96 -3.04 -37.13
N ASP A 345 -20.87 -3.99 -37.24
CA ASP A 345 -22.20 -3.93 -36.64
C ASP A 345 -22.27 -4.84 -35.40
N LEU A 346 -22.14 -4.27 -34.21
CA LEU A 346 -22.33 -4.98 -32.94
C LEU A 346 -23.77 -5.50 -32.74
N GLY A 347 -24.71 -5.15 -33.62
CA GLY A 347 -26.05 -5.76 -33.68
C GLY A 347 -26.14 -6.95 -34.62
N SER A 348 -25.07 -7.29 -35.35
CA SER A 348 -25.04 -8.41 -36.29
C SER A 348 -25.06 -9.75 -35.54
N PRO A 349 -25.76 -10.78 -36.06
CA PRO A 349 -25.67 -12.13 -35.51
C PRO A 349 -24.29 -12.79 -35.71
N SER A 350 -23.46 -12.23 -36.59
CA SER A 350 -22.12 -12.71 -36.94
C SER A 350 -21.04 -11.78 -36.40
N ASN A 351 -21.31 -11.12 -35.26
CA ASN A 351 -20.33 -10.27 -34.61
C ASN A 351 -20.20 -10.67 -33.15
N THR A 352 -19.16 -11.43 -32.88
CA THR A 352 -18.77 -11.95 -31.57
C THR A 352 -17.55 -11.18 -31.07
N ALA A 353 -17.67 -9.84 -31.06
CA ALA A 353 -16.61 -8.93 -30.63
C ALA A 353 -16.25 -9.08 -29.14
N THR A 354 -15.01 -8.73 -28.82
CA THR A 354 -14.50 -8.61 -27.46
C THR A 354 -14.13 -7.16 -27.13
N PHE A 355 -14.07 -6.81 -25.84
CA PHE A 355 -13.57 -5.53 -25.36
C PHE A 355 -12.42 -5.75 -24.37
N GLY A 356 -11.21 -5.40 -24.76
CA GLY A 356 -9.97 -5.68 -24.04
C GLY A 356 -9.08 -6.70 -24.75
N PRO A 357 -8.17 -7.35 -24.01
CA PRO A 357 -7.20 -8.33 -24.52
C PRO A 357 -7.83 -9.54 -25.21
N VAL A 358 -7.25 -9.96 -26.32
CA VAL A 358 -7.69 -11.14 -27.08
C VAL A 358 -6.55 -11.79 -27.86
N TRP A 359 -6.67 -13.10 -28.04
CA TRP A 359 -5.78 -13.94 -28.85
C TRP A 359 -6.54 -14.54 -30.02
N SER A 360 -5.87 -14.70 -31.16
CA SER A 360 -6.48 -15.35 -32.32
C SER A 360 -6.55 -16.87 -32.10
N ALA A 361 -7.76 -17.42 -32.17
CA ALA A 361 -8.02 -18.85 -32.14
C ALA A 361 -8.96 -19.24 -33.29
N ASN A 362 -9.00 -20.54 -33.60
CA ASN A 362 -9.90 -21.13 -34.59
C ASN A 362 -11.03 -21.88 -33.89
N TRP A 363 -12.27 -21.41 -34.05
CA TRP A 363 -13.46 -21.95 -33.41
C TRP A 363 -14.40 -22.71 -34.36
N GLY A 364 -14.00 -22.89 -35.62
CA GLY A 364 -14.67 -23.78 -36.56
C GLY A 364 -14.55 -23.34 -38.02
N ASP A 365 -14.45 -22.04 -38.26
CA ASP A 365 -14.44 -21.43 -39.59
C ASP A 365 -13.07 -20.86 -39.99
N GLY A 366 -12.10 -20.84 -39.05
CA GLY A 366 -10.68 -20.78 -39.38
C GLY A 366 -9.88 -19.78 -38.54
N CYS A 367 -8.79 -19.29 -39.12
CA CYS A 367 -7.98 -18.21 -38.55
C CYS A 367 -7.87 -17.07 -39.57
N PRO A 368 -7.69 -15.81 -39.15
CA PRO A 368 -7.62 -15.32 -37.76
C PRO A 368 -8.93 -14.68 -37.27
N PHE A 369 -9.15 -14.69 -35.95
CA PHE A 369 -10.29 -14.07 -35.25
C PHE A 369 -11.68 -14.55 -35.69
N ASP A 370 -11.81 -15.87 -35.81
CA ASP A 370 -13.07 -16.59 -35.66
C ASP A 370 -13.50 -16.46 -34.20
N ASP A 371 -14.71 -15.97 -33.94
CA ASP A 371 -15.29 -15.79 -32.61
C ASP A 371 -14.34 -15.20 -31.54
N PRO A 372 -13.82 -13.95 -31.72
CA PRO A 372 -12.76 -13.43 -30.86
C PRO A 372 -13.16 -13.29 -29.39
N ALA A 373 -14.45 -13.17 -29.07
CA ALA A 373 -14.93 -13.19 -27.69
C ALA A 373 -14.64 -14.50 -26.94
N GLU A 374 -14.51 -15.63 -27.63
CA GLU A 374 -14.19 -16.94 -27.04
C GLU A 374 -12.71 -17.03 -26.62
N SER A 375 -11.87 -16.09 -27.03
CA SER A 375 -10.44 -16.04 -26.69
C SER A 375 -10.00 -14.67 -26.19
N GLY A 376 -10.96 -13.87 -25.70
CA GLY A 376 -10.70 -12.62 -24.99
C GLY A 376 -10.79 -12.79 -23.47
N ILE A 377 -10.22 -11.86 -22.71
CA ILE A 377 -10.53 -11.68 -21.26
C ILE A 377 -11.72 -10.73 -21.09
N GLY A 378 -11.99 -9.97 -22.15
CA GLY A 378 -13.10 -9.04 -22.20
C GLY A 378 -14.45 -9.74 -22.21
N PRO A 379 -15.51 -8.99 -21.91
CA PRO A 379 -16.85 -9.48 -22.11
C PRO A 379 -17.15 -9.78 -23.57
N HIS A 380 -17.97 -10.79 -23.77
CA HIS A 380 -18.53 -11.10 -25.07
C HIS A 380 -19.55 -10.02 -25.49
N GLY A 381 -19.38 -9.47 -26.68
CA GLY A 381 -20.28 -8.49 -27.27
C GLY A 381 -21.69 -9.03 -27.47
N PRO A 382 -22.72 -8.17 -27.44
CA PRO A 382 -24.05 -8.57 -27.87
C PRO A 382 -23.96 -8.96 -29.35
N CYS A 383 -24.57 -10.08 -29.72
CA CYS A 383 -24.80 -10.43 -31.12
C CYS A 383 -26.29 -10.33 -31.45
N GLY A 384 -26.64 -10.14 -32.71
CA GLY A 384 -28.03 -9.94 -33.16
C GLY A 384 -29.00 -11.09 -32.85
N VAL A 385 -28.48 -12.29 -32.57
CA VAL A 385 -29.26 -13.48 -32.18
C VAL A 385 -29.07 -13.87 -30.71
N CYS A 386 -28.19 -13.18 -30.00
CA CYS A 386 -27.88 -13.47 -28.60
C CYS A 386 -29.04 -13.03 -27.69
N PRO A 387 -29.30 -13.74 -26.57
CA PRO A 387 -30.27 -13.32 -25.58
C PRO A 387 -30.00 -11.91 -25.04
N PRO A 388 -31.02 -11.12 -24.64
CA PRO A 388 -30.83 -9.77 -24.10
C PRO A 388 -29.91 -9.71 -22.86
N GLU A 389 -29.92 -10.77 -22.05
CA GLU A 389 -29.08 -10.91 -20.85
C GLU A 389 -27.60 -11.13 -21.15
N PHE A 390 -27.24 -11.46 -22.39
CA PHE A 390 -25.88 -11.84 -22.78
C PHE A 390 -24.85 -10.74 -22.49
N ALA A 391 -25.23 -9.47 -22.70
CA ALA A 391 -24.39 -8.32 -22.38
C ALA A 391 -24.18 -8.10 -20.86
N ALA A 392 -25.00 -8.75 -20.01
CA ALA A 392 -24.89 -8.74 -18.56
C ALA A 392 -24.34 -10.06 -18.00
N THR A 393 -23.98 -11.00 -18.87
CA THR A 393 -23.39 -12.29 -18.49
C THR A 393 -21.88 -12.20 -18.66
N GLU A 394 -21.16 -12.70 -17.67
CA GLU A 394 -19.73 -12.95 -17.79
C GLU A 394 -19.51 -14.40 -18.23
N PHE A 395 -18.57 -14.58 -19.16
CA PHE A 395 -18.25 -15.88 -19.69
C PHE A 395 -16.88 -16.34 -19.18
N PRO A 396 -16.71 -17.63 -18.84
CA PRO A 396 -15.44 -18.15 -18.32
C PRO A 396 -14.40 -18.38 -19.43
N HIS A 397 -14.49 -17.63 -20.52
CA HIS A 397 -13.52 -17.66 -21.62
C HIS A 397 -12.34 -16.82 -21.16
N LEU A 398 -11.35 -17.44 -20.54
CA LEU A 398 -10.20 -16.76 -19.93
C LEU A 398 -9.07 -16.55 -20.96
N GLY A 399 -9.38 -15.84 -22.04
CA GLY A 399 -8.40 -15.54 -23.09
C GLY A 399 -7.84 -16.79 -23.78
N PHE A 400 -6.50 -16.82 -23.95
CA PHE A 400 -5.79 -17.98 -24.52
C PHE A 400 -6.03 -19.29 -23.76
N ALA A 401 -6.44 -19.24 -22.49
CA ALA A 401 -6.66 -20.42 -21.67
C ALA A 401 -7.88 -21.23 -22.13
N ASN A 402 -8.91 -20.56 -22.66
CA ASN A 402 -10.08 -21.23 -23.24
C ASN A 402 -9.67 -21.99 -24.51
N ALA A 403 -8.93 -21.33 -25.40
CA ALA A 403 -8.41 -21.95 -26.63
C ALA A 403 -7.52 -23.17 -26.32
N LEU A 404 -6.69 -23.10 -25.28
CA LEU A 404 -5.74 -24.15 -24.95
C LEU A 404 -6.27 -25.22 -23.98
N ASP A 405 -7.55 -25.17 -23.59
CA ASP A 405 -8.16 -26.09 -22.60
C ASP A 405 -7.38 -26.12 -21.27
N LEU A 406 -6.97 -24.93 -20.79
CA LEU A 406 -6.16 -24.78 -19.55
C LEU A 406 -7.02 -24.60 -18.30
N ASN A 407 -8.32 -24.35 -18.44
CA ASN A 407 -9.28 -24.12 -17.36
C ASN A 407 -9.65 -25.42 -16.63
N SER A 408 -8.67 -26.04 -15.98
CA SER A 408 -8.83 -27.35 -15.32
C SER A 408 -9.41 -27.31 -13.90
N GLY A 409 -9.55 -26.12 -13.31
CA GLY A 409 -10.16 -25.90 -12.01
C GLY A 409 -11.67 -26.07 -12.02
N GLN A 410 -12.28 -26.11 -10.83
CA GLN A 410 -13.72 -26.19 -10.70
C GLN A 410 -14.40 -24.90 -11.19
N SER A 411 -15.23 -25.03 -12.23
CA SER A 411 -16.03 -23.93 -12.76
C SER A 411 -16.89 -23.26 -11.69
N GLY A 412 -16.86 -21.93 -11.63
CA GLY A 412 -17.65 -21.14 -10.68
C GLY A 412 -17.02 -21.04 -9.28
N ALA A 413 -15.80 -21.56 -9.08
CA ALA A 413 -15.13 -21.57 -7.78
C ALA A 413 -13.98 -20.55 -7.68
N GLY A 414 -13.67 -19.81 -8.74
CA GLY A 414 -12.51 -18.91 -8.80
C GLY A 414 -11.19 -19.68 -8.81
N GLU A 415 -11.22 -20.92 -9.32
CA GLU A 415 -10.04 -21.76 -9.47
C GLU A 415 -9.39 -21.58 -10.85
N ASN A 416 -10.13 -21.07 -11.83
CA ASN A 416 -9.61 -20.68 -13.13
C ASN A 416 -9.59 -19.15 -13.20
N TYR A 417 -8.42 -18.57 -13.43
CA TYR A 417 -8.30 -17.13 -13.54
C TYR A 417 -7.08 -16.72 -14.37
N LEU A 418 -7.19 -15.55 -14.98
CA LEU A 418 -6.14 -14.93 -15.74
C LEU A 418 -5.82 -13.56 -15.13
N GLN A 419 -4.61 -13.43 -14.59
CA GLN A 419 -4.13 -12.19 -13.99
C GLN A 419 -3.40 -11.36 -15.03
N VAL A 420 -3.67 -10.07 -15.02
CA VAL A 420 -3.05 -9.07 -15.90
C VAL A 420 -2.20 -8.15 -15.05
N TYR A 421 -0.90 -8.18 -15.31
CA TYR A 421 0.08 -7.33 -14.66
C TYR A 421 0.63 -6.30 -15.65
N VAL A 422 1.03 -5.14 -15.11
CA VAL A 422 1.66 -4.05 -15.86
C VAL A 422 3.00 -3.70 -15.22
N ARG A 423 3.95 -3.24 -16.05
CA ARG A 423 5.28 -2.82 -15.61
C ARG A 423 5.77 -1.61 -16.39
#